data_AF-A0AAU6LBP3-F1
#
_entry.id   AF-A0AAU6LBP3-F1
#
_cell.length_a   1.000
_cell.length_b   1.000
_cell.length_c   1.000
_cell.angle_alpha   90.00
_cell.angle_beta   90.00
_cell.angle_gamma   90.00
#
_symmetry.space_group_name_H-M   'P 1'
#
loop_
_entity.id
_entity.type
_entity.pdbx_description
1 polymer ?
#
loop_
_entity_poly.entity_id
_entity_poly.type
_entity_poly.pdbx_seq_one_letter_code
_entity_poly.pdbx_strand_id
1 'polypeptide(L)'
;MALRFVGIDPNTDLEHCPTVWADVEARELVLQGWKGSPELRAACEASSPAKGTIPDSEEVIRIPARMVPMIREACDAVERSAVQ
;
A
#
# COMPACT_ATOMS: atom_id res chain seq x y z
N MET A 1 18.04 -3.90 -1.29
CA MET A 1 16.59 -4.15 -1.12
C MET A 1 16.40 -5.50 -0.46
N ALA A 2 15.72 -5.53 0.68
CA ALA A 2 15.31 -6.75 1.35
C ALA A 2 13.78 -6.87 1.28
N LEU A 3 13.26 -7.10 0.06
CA LEU A 3 11.82 -7.18 -0.19
C LEU A 3 11.27 -8.54 0.25
N ARG A 4 10.42 -8.55 1.28
CA ARG A 4 9.71 -9.72 1.78
C ARG A 4 8.29 -9.74 1.24
N PHE A 5 7.93 -10.80 0.52
CA PHE A 5 6.54 -11.05 0.15
C PHE A 5 5.70 -11.39 1.39
N VAL A 6 4.50 -10.80 1.47
CA VAL A 6 3.58 -11.02 2.59
C VAL A 6 2.31 -11.71 2.12
N GLY A 7 1.71 -11.25 1.02
CA GLY A 7 0.52 -11.90 0.51
C GLY A 7 -0.10 -11.22 -0.71
N ILE A 8 -1.06 -11.93 -1.29
CA ILE A 8 -1.84 -11.53 -2.45
C ILE A 8 -3.32 -11.63 -2.11
N ASP A 9 -4.16 -10.93 -2.88
CA ASP A 9 -5.61 -11.00 -2.78
C ASP A 9 -6.13 -12.44 -2.81
N PRO A 10 -6.79 -12.93 -1.74
CA PRO A 10 -7.26 -14.31 -1.66
C PRO A 10 -8.42 -14.60 -2.61
N ASN A 11 -9.06 -13.56 -3.16
CA ASN A 11 -10.18 -13.69 -4.09
C ASN A 11 -9.74 -13.49 -5.56
N THR A 12 -8.45 -13.57 -5.85
CA THR A 12 -7.96 -13.31 -7.21
C THR A 12 -8.26 -14.44 -8.19
N ASP A 13 -8.59 -14.06 -9.42
CA ASP A 13 -8.69 -14.89 -10.63
C ASP A 13 -7.47 -14.75 -11.55
N LEU A 14 -6.35 -14.20 -11.04
CA LEU A 14 -5.06 -13.98 -11.70
C LEU A 14 -4.95 -12.76 -12.62
N GLU A 15 -6.03 -12.01 -12.88
CA GLU A 15 -5.95 -10.81 -13.73
C GLU A 15 -5.78 -9.52 -12.91
N HIS A 16 -6.25 -9.50 -11.65
CA HIS A 16 -6.18 -8.34 -10.78
C HIS A 16 -5.89 -8.73 -9.33
N CYS A 17 -4.60 -8.72 -8.96
CA CYS A 17 -4.15 -9.24 -7.68
C CYS A 17 -3.46 -8.15 -6.85
N PRO A 18 -4.21 -7.37 -6.03
CA PRO A 18 -3.59 -6.57 -4.98
C PRO A 18 -2.58 -7.39 -4.19
N THR A 19 -1.38 -6.85 -3.99
CA THR A 19 -0.24 -7.60 -3.43
C THR A 19 0.51 -6.74 -2.44
N VAL A 20 1.03 -7.37 -1.39
CA VAL A 20 1.72 -6.72 -0.27
C VAL A 20 3.11 -7.31 -0.11
N TRP A 21 4.10 -6.44 -0.05
CA TRP A 21 5.47 -6.74 0.37
C TRP A 21 5.89 -5.77 1.49
N ALA A 22 6.92 -6.14 2.22
CA ALA A 22 7.64 -5.28 3.15
C ALA A 22 9.10 -5.15 2.68
N ASP A 23 9.58 -3.93 2.44
CA ASP A 23 11.02 -3.71 2.30
C ASP A 23 11.60 -3.46 3.70
N VAL A 24 12.25 -4.49 4.25
CA VAL A 24 12.76 -4.40 5.62
C VAL A 24 14.04 -3.59 5.75
N GLU A 25 14.76 -3.37 4.64
CA GLU A 25 15.97 -2.54 4.62
C GLU A 25 15.58 -1.06 4.52
N ALA A 26 14.66 -0.72 3.61
CA ALA A 26 14.14 0.65 3.47
C ALA A 26 13.13 1.01 4.58
N ARG A 27 12.61 0.01 5.31
CA ARG A 27 11.51 0.13 6.28
C ARG A 27 10.23 0.69 5.66
N GLU A 28 9.87 0.16 4.50
CA GLU A 28 8.73 0.63 3.70
C GLU A 28 7.70 -0.48 3.48
N LEU A 29 6.43 -0.10 3.43
CA LEU A 29 5.38 -0.95 2.90
C LEU A 29 5.31 -0.77 1.39
N VAL A 30 5.37 -1.88 0.66
CA VAL A 30 5.25 -1.86 -0.81
C VAL A 30 3.94 -2.53 -1.18
N LEU A 31 3.05 -1.76 -1.81
CA LEU A 31 1.66 -2.15 -2.05
C LEU A 31 1.33 -2.03 -3.54
N GLN A 32 0.83 -3.11 -4.13
CA GLN A 32 0.18 -3.09 -5.43
C GLN A 32 -1.34 -3.08 -5.23
N GLY A 33 -2.02 -2.15 -5.90
CA GLY A 33 -3.47 -2.00 -5.87
C GLY A 33 -4.02 -1.44 -7.17
N TRP A 34 -5.29 -1.07 -7.18
CA TRP A 34 -5.89 -0.37 -8.32
C TRP A 34 -5.68 1.13 -8.20
N LYS A 35 -5.51 1.82 -9.33
CA LYS A 35 -5.47 3.28 -9.35
C LYS A 35 -6.78 3.88 -8.85
N GLY A 36 -6.69 4.94 -8.05
CA GLY A 36 -7.83 5.77 -7.70
C GLY A 36 -8.41 6.45 -8.93
N SER A 37 -9.72 6.72 -8.91
CA SER A 37 -10.33 7.57 -9.94
C SER A 37 -9.96 9.04 -9.68
N PRO A 38 -10.09 9.93 -10.67
CA PRO A 38 -9.89 11.37 -10.48
C PRO A 38 -10.74 11.95 -9.33
N GLU A 39 -11.97 11.47 -9.16
CA GLU A 39 -12.88 11.91 -8.09
C GLU A 39 -12.37 11.47 -6.72
N LEU A 40 -11.87 10.24 -6.60
CA LEU A 40 -11.27 9.75 -5.36
C LEU A 40 -10.00 10.54 -5.02
N ARG A 41 -9.16 10.82 -6.02
CA ARG A 41 -7.94 11.63 -5.85
C ARG A 41 -8.28 13.03 -5.34
N ALA A 42 -9.23 13.71 -5.97
CA ALA A 42 -9.68 15.03 -5.53
C ALA A 42 -10.27 15.03 -4.11
N ALA A 43 -11.00 13.98 -3.73
CA ALA A 43 -11.51 13.82 -2.37
C ALA A 43 -10.38 13.66 -1.35
N CYS A 44 -9.35 12.85 -1.66
CA CYS A 44 -8.16 12.71 -0.82
C CYS A 44 -7.42 14.05 -0.66
N GLU A 45 -7.19 14.78 -1.75
CA GLU A 45 -6.56 16.11 -1.73
C GLU A 45 -7.33 17.09 -0.85
N ALA A 46 -8.65 17.15 -0.99
CA ALA A 46 -9.50 18.04 -0.21
C ALA A 46 -9.53 17.68 1.30
N SER A 47 -9.39 16.41 1.65
CA SER A 47 -9.36 15.93 3.04
C SER A 47 -7.98 16.04 3.70
N SER A 48 -6.91 16.16 2.91
CA SER A 48 -5.54 16.16 3.40
C SER A 48 -5.19 17.49 4.08
N PRO A 49 -4.48 17.48 5.22
CA PRO A 49 -4.00 18.72 5.85
C PRO A 49 -2.95 19.44 5.01
N ALA A 50 -2.38 18.80 3.99
CA ALA A 50 -1.30 19.33 3.17
C ALA A 50 -1.70 20.54 2.28
N LYS A 51 -3.00 20.89 2.19
CA LYS A 51 -3.52 22.05 1.44
C LYS A 51 -2.91 22.19 0.03
N GLY A 52 -2.89 21.10 -0.73
CA GLY A 52 -2.29 21.05 -2.06
C GLY A 52 -2.71 19.82 -2.85
N THR A 53 -2.34 19.80 -4.13
CA THR A 53 -2.53 18.65 -5.01
C THR A 53 -1.51 17.56 -4.68
N ILE A 54 -1.87 16.30 -4.85
CA ILE A 54 -0.92 15.20 -4.81
C ILE A 54 0.06 15.40 -5.98
N PRO A 55 1.38 15.30 -5.79
CA PRO A 55 2.37 15.47 -6.86
C PRO A 55 2.34 14.30 -7.85
N ASP A 56 2.98 14.47 -9.01
CA ASP A 56 3.06 13.43 -10.05
C ASP A 56 3.86 12.19 -9.61
N SER A 57 4.73 12.34 -8.60
CA SER A 57 5.47 11.25 -7.97
C SER A 57 4.64 10.41 -6.99
N GLU A 58 3.39 10.80 -6.72
CA GLU A 58 2.51 10.16 -5.75
C GLU A 58 1.17 9.76 -6.38
N GLU A 59 0.60 8.66 -5.89
CA GLU A 59 -0.67 8.11 -6.40
C GLU A 59 -1.58 7.67 -5.27
N VAL A 60 -2.89 7.83 -5.49
CA VAL A 60 -3.91 7.22 -4.63
C VAL A 60 -4.16 5.81 -5.12
N ILE A 61 -3.76 4.81 -4.32
CA ILE A 61 -4.00 3.40 -4.59
C ILE A 61 -5.16 2.86 -3.76
N ARG A 62 -6.01 2.05 -4.38
CA ARG A 62 -7.12 1.35 -3.74
C ARG A 62 -6.68 -0.07 -3.40
N ILE A 63 -6.85 -0.43 -2.13
CA ILE A 63 -6.57 -1.78 -1.62
C ILE A 63 -7.85 -2.34 -0.98
N PRO A 64 -8.30 -3.56 -1.30
CA PRO A 64 -9.44 -4.18 -0.66
C PRO A 64 -9.29 -4.33 0.86
N ALA A 65 -10.39 -4.18 1.60
CA ALA A 65 -10.42 -4.43 3.04
C ALA A 65 -9.99 -5.86 3.42
N ARG A 66 -10.21 -6.85 2.54
CA ARG A 66 -9.76 -8.24 2.75
C ARG A 66 -8.22 -8.40 2.78
N MET A 67 -7.47 -7.42 2.30
CA MET A 67 -6.00 -7.41 2.38
C MET A 67 -5.48 -6.91 3.74
N VAL A 68 -6.34 -6.37 4.60
CA VAL A 68 -5.94 -5.78 5.90
C VAL A 68 -5.09 -6.74 6.75
N PRO A 69 -5.39 -8.05 6.86
CA PRO A 69 -4.52 -8.97 7.60
C PRO A 69 -3.08 -9.02 7.07
N MET A 70 -2.91 -9.06 5.75
CA MET A 70 -1.58 -9.06 5.11
C MET A 70 -0.86 -7.73 5.32
N ILE A 71 -1.58 -6.60 5.25
CA ILE A 71 -0.97 -5.28 5.53
C ILE A 71 -0.48 -5.21 6.98
N ARG A 72 -1.23 -5.75 7.94
CA ARG A 72 -0.79 -5.79 9.35
C ARG A 72 0.47 -6.62 9.52
N GLU A 73 0.57 -7.78 8.88
CA GLU A 73 1.81 -8.59 8.93
C GLU A 73 2.99 -7.85 8.29
N ALA A 74 2.76 -7.09 7.21
CA ALA A 74 3.79 -6.26 6.60
C ALA A 74 4.26 -5.14 7.54
N CYS A 75 3.33 -4.49 8.26
CA CYS A 75 3.68 -3.54 9.32
C CYS A 75 4.56 -4.20 10.38
N ASP A 76 4.15 -5.36 10.90
CA ASP A 76 4.93 -6.09 11.91
C ASP A 76 6.34 -6.46 11.41
N ALA A 77 6.49 -6.75 10.10
CA ALA A 77 7.79 -7.04 9.49
C ALA A 77 8.68 -5.79 9.43
N VAL A 78 8.14 -4.64 9.01
CA VAL A 78 8.87 -3.37 8.96
C VAL A 78 9.24 -2.87 10.35
N GLU A 79 8.34 -2.99 11.32
CA GLU A 79 8.55 -2.53 12.70
C GLU A 79 9.60 -3.38 13.44
N ARG A 80 9.54 -4.72 13.32
CA ARG A 80 10.51 -5.61 14.01
C ARG A 80 11.94 -5.47 13.48
N SER A 81 12.10 -5.11 12.22
CA SER A 81 13.42 -4.83 11.64
C SER A 81 14.08 -3.57 12.22
N ALA A 82 13.30 -2.67 12.82
CA ALA A 82 13.83 -1.48 13.48
C ALA A 82 14.41 -1.74 14.88
N VAL A 83 14.20 -2.95 15.43
CA VAL A 83 14.57 -3.35 16.80
C VAL A 83 15.81 -4.27 16.81
N GLN A 84 16.40 -4.57 15.66
CA GLN A 84 17.60 -5.41 15.51
C GLN A 84 18.85 -4.60 15.21
#